data_AF-A0A4P5W1X7-F1
#
_entry.id   AF-A0A4P5W1X7-F1
#
_cell.length_a   1.000
_cell.length_b   1.000
_cell.length_c   1.000
_cell.angle_alpha   90.00
_cell.angle_beta   90.00
_cell.angle_gamma   90.00
#
_symmetry.space_group_name_H-M   'P 1'
#
loop_
_entity.id
_entity.type
_entity.pdbx_description
1 polymer ?
#
loop_
_entity_poly.entity_id
_entity_poly.type
_entity_poly.pdbx_seq_one_letter_code
_entity_poly.pdbx_strand_id
1 'polypeptide(L)' 'MSAALGQGLVGVPTEQLTALFRALVRGELNCPPTAWEFARHGLQSWQAELLDVFRGLDEAGVRAVLVVVLAERKPRIAS' A
#
# COMPACT_ATOMS: atom_id res chain seq x y z
N MET A 1 -17.17 -7.30 -20.63
CA MET A 1 -16.29 -7.40 -19.44
C MET A 1 -16.21 -6.02 -18.83
N SER A 2 -16.92 -5.75 -17.74
CA SER A 2 -16.77 -4.48 -17.03
C SER A 2 -15.47 -4.59 -16.22
N ALA A 3 -14.45 -3.80 -16.58
CA ALA A 3 -13.32 -3.60 -15.71
C ALA A 3 -13.89 -3.00 -14.42
N ALA A 4 -13.86 -3.75 -13.32
CA ALA A 4 -14.05 -3.15 -12.02
C ALA A 4 -12.99 -2.06 -11.93
N LEU A 5 -13.41 -0.80 -12.03
CA LEU A 5 -12.53 0.34 -11.84
C LEU A 5 -11.81 0.10 -10.51
N GLY A 6 -10.49 -0.12 -10.58
CA GLY A 6 -9.70 -0.47 -9.41
C GLY A 6 -9.98 0.56 -8.35
N GLN A 7 -10.56 0.15 -7.22
CA GLN A 7 -10.84 1.05 -6.09
C GLN A 7 -9.55 1.58 -5.43
N GLY A 8 -8.39 1.25 -6.01
CA GLY A 8 -7.07 1.60 -5.51
C GLY A 8 -6.93 1.12 -4.08
N LEU A 9 -6.35 1.97 -3.24
CA LEU A 9 -6.15 1.66 -1.84
C LEU A 9 -7.30 2.16 -0.95
N VAL A 10 -8.41 2.67 -1.50
CA VAL A 10 -9.50 3.31 -0.73
C VAL A 10 -10.04 2.42 0.39
N GLY A 11 -10.22 1.12 0.13
CA GLY A 11 -10.71 0.16 1.11
C GLY A 11 -9.66 -0.24 2.17
N VAL A 12 -8.37 -0.06 1.89
CA VAL A 12 -7.29 -0.46 2.80
C VAL A 12 -7.19 0.54 3.94
N PRO A 13 -7.28 0.13 5.22
CA PRO A 13 -7.24 1.04 6.35
C PRO A 13 -5.90 1.78 6.46
N THR A 14 -5.94 3.02 6.96
CA THR A 14 -4.76 3.90 7.05
C THR A 14 -3.68 3.31 7.97
N GLU A 15 -4.07 2.64 9.04
CA GLU A 15 -3.16 1.95 9.96
C GLU A 15 -2.39 0.82 9.26
N GLN A 16 -3.04 0.12 8.32
CA GLN A 16 -2.43 -0.97 7.55
C GLN A 16 -1.43 -0.41 6.53
N LEU A 17 -1.80 0.66 5.82
CA LEU A 17 -0.87 1.37 4.92
C LEU A 17 0.31 1.98 5.68
N THR A 18 0.08 2.47 6.89
CA THR A 18 1.14 2.99 7.77
C THR A 18 2.08 1.87 8.22
N ALA A 19 1.55 0.70 8.57
CA ALA A 19 2.36 -0.46 8.92
C ALA A 19 3.23 -0.91 7.74
N LEU A 20 2.65 -0.99 6.54
CA LEU A 20 3.37 -1.34 5.32
C LEU A 20 4.47 -0.33 4.99
N PHE A 21 4.20 0.97 5.12
CA PHE A 21 5.20 2.02 4.93
C PHE A 21 6.36 1.92 5.94
N ARG A 22 6.09 1.57 7.19
CA ARG A 22 7.13 1.33 8.19
C ARG A 22 8.00 0.13 7.84
N ALA A 23 7.40 -0.98 7.40
CA ALA A 23 8.13 -2.15 6.95
C ALA A 23 9.06 -1.81 5.77
N LEU A 24 8.56 -1.04 4.80
CA LEU A 24 9.35 -0.54 3.68
C LEU A 24 10.54 0.31 4.14
N VAL A 25 10.32 1.28 5.02
CA VAL A 25 11.38 2.16 5.55
C VAL A 25 12.45 1.37 6.32
N ARG A 26 12.07 0.28 6.97
CA ARG A 26 12.99 -0.61 7.70
C ARG A 26 13.73 -1.62 6.81
N GLY A 27 13.44 -1.67 5.51
CA GLY A 27 13.99 -2.69 4.61
C GLY A 27 13.44 -4.09 4.90
N GLU A 28 12.28 -4.19 5.56
CA GLU A 28 11.61 -5.45 5.91
C GLU A 28 10.60 -5.90 4.84
N LEU A 29 10.59 -5.23 3.68
CA LEU A 29 9.65 -5.45 2.60
C LEU A 29 10.38 -5.60 1.27
N ASN A 30 10.21 -6.75 0.61
CA ASN A 30 10.69 -6.93 -0.75
C ASN A 30 9.81 -6.14 -1.74
N CYS A 31 10.42 -5.56 -2.77
CA CYS A 31 9.70 -4.77 -3.78
C CYS A 31 9.83 -5.38 -5.21
N PRO A 32 8.73 -5.55 -5.96
CA PRO A 32 7.35 -5.31 -5.54
C PRO A 32 6.92 -6.29 -4.45
N PRO A 33 6.11 -5.86 -3.46
CA PRO A 33 5.65 -6.75 -2.41
C PRO A 33 4.76 -7.85 -3.00
N THR A 34 5.02 -9.08 -2.56
CA THR A 34 4.28 -10.27 -3.00
C THR A 34 3.13 -10.58 -2.04
N ALA A 35 2.24 -11.50 -2.44
CA ALA A 35 1.20 -12.01 -1.55
C ALA A 35 1.79 -12.56 -0.22
N TRP A 36 2.97 -13.18 -0.30
CA TRP A 36 3.70 -13.68 0.86
C TRP A 36 4.18 -12.56 1.77
N GLU A 37 4.75 -11.48 1.20
CA GLU A 37 5.16 -10.30 1.98
C GLU A 37 3.97 -9.69 2.71
N PHE A 38 2.83 -9.55 2.03
CA PHE A 38 1.61 -9.05 2.67
C PHE A 38 1.13 -9.96 3.79
N ALA A 39 1.13 -11.28 3.61
CA ALA A 39 0.75 -12.23 4.66
C ALA A 39 1.70 -12.16 5.87
N ARG A 40 3.02 -12.06 5.64
CA ARG A 40 4.04 -11.93 6.69
C ARG A 40 3.83 -10.68 7.56
N HIS A 41 3.29 -9.62 6.96
CA HIS A 41 2.99 -8.36 7.64
C HIS A 41 1.52 -8.26 8.11
N GLY A 42 0.74 -9.35 8.06
CA GLY A 42 -0.65 -9.39 8.55
C GLY A 42 -1.69 -8.70 7.63
N LEU A 43 -1.35 -8.51 6.36
CA LEU A 43 -2.14 -7.78 5.36
C LEU A 43 -2.92 -8.71 4.40
N GLN A 44 -3.12 -9.98 4.77
CA GLN A 44 -3.76 -10.99 3.91
C GLN A 44 -5.16 -10.60 3.43
N SER A 45 -5.92 -9.90 4.27
CA SER A 45 -7.29 -9.46 3.95
C SER A 45 -7.36 -8.38 2.86
N TRP A 46 -6.23 -7.75 2.54
CA TRP A 46 -6.13 -6.63 1.59
C TRP A 46 -5.27 -6.99 0.37
N GLN A 47 -4.93 -8.26 0.19
CA GLN A 47 -3.99 -8.71 -0.83
C GLN A 47 -4.45 -8.37 -2.25
N ALA A 48 -5.75 -8.44 -2.54
CA ALA A 48 -6.25 -8.19 -3.89
C ALA A 48 -5.97 -6.74 -4.31
N GLU A 49 -6.32 -5.78 -3.46
CA GLU A 49 -6.10 -4.35 -3.67
C GLU A 49 -4.62 -4.00 -3.70
N LEU A 50 -3.84 -4.54 -2.75
CA LEU A 50 -2.40 -4.25 -2.66
C LEU A 50 -1.63 -4.85 -3.84
N LEU A 51 -1.94 -6.07 -4.26
CA LEU A 51 -1.30 -6.70 -5.43
C LEU A 51 -1.66 -6.00 -6.72
N ASP A 52 -2.89 -5.51 -6.88
CA ASP A 52 -3.29 -4.79 -8.08
C ASP A 52 -2.53 -3.46 -8.22
N VAL A 53 -2.41 -2.71 -7.12
CA VAL A 53 -1.74 -1.38 -7.11
C VAL A 53 -0.22 -1.49 -7.19
N PHE A 54 0.41 -2.44 -6.48
CA PHE A 54 1.87 -2.50 -6.40
C PHE A 54 2.54 -3.37 -7.46
N ARG A 55 1.78 -4.08 -8.30
CA ARG A 55 2.33 -4.96 -9.33
C ARG A 55 3.27 -4.18 -10.26
N GLY A 56 4.50 -4.67 -10.40
CA GLY A 56 5.50 -4.12 -11.31
C GLY A 56 6.17 -2.84 -10.83
N LEU A 57 5.86 -2.35 -9.62
CA LEU A 57 6.55 -1.22 -9.03
C LEU A 57 7.86 -1.65 -8.36
N ASP A 58 8.88 -0.84 -8.53
CA ASP A 58 10.11 -0.93 -7.74
C ASP A 58 9.93 -0.28 -6.36
N GLU A 59 10.97 -0.29 -5.53
CA GLU A 59 10.91 0.29 -4.20
C GLU A 59 10.52 1.77 -4.22
N ALA A 60 11.06 2.53 -5.18
CA ALA A 60 10.76 3.96 -5.34
C ALA A 60 9.28 4.19 -5.68
N GLY A 61 8.71 3.38 -6.58
CA GLY A 61 7.30 3.42 -6.95
C GLY A 61 6.39 3.06 -5.77
N VAL A 62 6.70 1.97 -5.05
CA VAL A 62 5.95 1.56 -3.84
C VAL A 62 5.99 2.67 -2.79
N ARG A 63 7.17 3.25 -2.56
CA ARG A 63 7.38 4.38 -1.64
C ARG A 63 6.54 5.59 -2.04
N ALA A 64 6.57 5.97 -3.31
CA ALA A 64 5.84 7.13 -3.81
C ALA A 64 4.32 6.97 -3.61
N VAL A 65 3.77 5.81 -3.96
CA VAL A 65 2.35 5.51 -3.76
C VAL A 65 1.97 5.60 -2.28
N LEU A 66 2.73 4.95 -1.39
CA LEU A 66 2.45 4.97 0.04
C LEU A 66 2.53 6.38 0.64
N VAL A 67 3.53 7.17 0.26
CA VAL A 67 3.69 8.56 0.73
C VAL A 67 2.51 9.41 0.30
N VAL A 68 2.12 9.36 -0.98
CA VAL A 68 1.01 10.16 -1.51
C VAL A 68 -0.30 9.79 -0.82
N VAL A 69 -0.63 8.49 -0.77
CA VAL A 69 -1.89 8.04 -0.15
C VAL A 69 -1.94 8.38 1.35
N LEU A 70 -0.84 8.21 2.08
CA LEU A 70 -0.80 8.58 3.50
C LEU A 70 -0.87 10.10 3.70
N ALA A 71 -0.29 10.90 2.81
CA ALA A 71 -0.37 12.35 2.88
C ALA A 71 -1.79 12.87 2.61
N GLU A 72 -2.48 12.32 1.61
CA GLU A 72 -3.87 12.67 1.28
C GLU A 72 -4.85 12.33 2.40
N ARG A 73 -4.59 11.26 3.15
CA ARG A 73 -5.45 10.82 4.26
C ARG A 73 -5.17 11.55 5.56
N LYS A 74 -4.04 12.25 5.69
CA LYS A 74 -3.79 13.07 6.86
C LYS A 74 -4.76 14.25 6.84
N PRO A 75 -5.47 14.51 7.95
CA PRO A 75 -6.26 15.73 8.04
C PRO A 75 -5.35 16.93 7.82
N ARG A 76 -5.74 17.82 6.90
CA ARG A 76 -5.01 19.06 6.67
C ARG A 76 -5.16 19.90 7.95
N ILE A 77 -4.09 20.03 8.71
CA ILE A 77 -4.06 20.95 9.85
C ILE A 77 -4.14 22.35 9.24
N ALA A 78 -5.30 23.00 9.36
CA ALA A 78 -5.44 24.41 9.03
C ALA A 78 -4.67 25.17 10.11
N SER A 79 -3.50 25.68 9.73
CA SER A 79 -2.74 26.69 10.47
C SER A 79 -3.44 28.04 10.46
#